data_AF-A0A532TIQ4-F1
#
_entry.id   AF-A0A532TIQ4-F1
#
_cell.length_a   1.000
_cell.length_b   1.000
_cell.length_c   1.000
_cell.angle_alpha   90.00
_cell.angle_beta   90.00
_cell.angle_gamma   90.00
#
_symmetry.space_group_name_H-M   'P 1'
#
loop_
_entity.id
_entity.type
_entity.pdbx_description
1 polymer ?
#
loop_
_entity_poly.entity_id
_entity_poly.type
_entity_poly.pdbx_seq_one_letter_code
_entity_poly.pdbx_strand_id
1 'polypeptide(L)'
;MKTEVYINKIIEDTGLTRKEIQNLVGDKKNELKGLISDEGALFIIAKELGVDIKSENKELLKDIEISITDITQNMKNLTLFGRIKEIYNTNNFKKNDGTNGFVGSFLLQDSTGDARIVLWDDQVKIFNEPNFENNELVKIINGNAKKGRYGDIEIHVGRYGKVILSPDDVDYKKYPKISFKSININDINLNLKSISLEGKIIQISPITEFIKKDGGSGRVKSLTLLDSTGSIRITFWNEDTKKLKTLEVNDVISITNLNPRLSTLDNRTIDLTANKNTIMTKKKIELDIKGEFIKDIKSLQKNKGVVSFEGIITSVDNLKTISLKSGEDVSLLGLIVSDDTDGIRITLWRDNAEEYSKLLNAGHGLSLKNVLVKYSNFSNRNEISLIKESILELKDLEIKNLKSINFTKQENVASFSGNYIKIEKIKTSGPIEIKGFIAKDLNNITIYEACNNCYKKVENCTCGKGDNTEFRMILNLIIDDGTGTIRTTFIGNQAEKLIGIETAKVVQLKETPEFEKFLEKKSSEFLGKDIVIKGRAKFSDFSEQFEISVYDFKDININDELERVMNKIEI
;
A
#
# COMPACT_ATOMS: atom_id res chain seq x y z
N MET A 1 56.29 19.54 -2.63
CA MET A 1 56.45 20.70 -1.72
C MET A 1 55.44 20.70 -0.56
N LYS A 2 54.18 20.22 -0.74
CA LYS A 2 53.20 20.06 0.36
C LYS A 2 53.37 18.73 1.16
N THR A 3 53.58 17.61 0.46
CA THR A 3 53.86 16.25 1.02
C THR A 3 55.07 16.21 1.97
N GLU A 4 56.13 16.96 1.63
CA GLU A 4 57.37 16.99 2.40
C GLU A 4 57.18 17.58 3.81
N VAL A 5 56.24 18.52 3.97
CA VAL A 5 55.92 19.14 5.26
C VAL A 5 55.32 18.10 6.21
N TYR A 6 54.43 17.23 5.70
CA TYR A 6 53.85 16.14 6.47
C TYR A 6 54.89 15.11 6.87
N ILE A 7 55.71 14.68 5.91
CA ILE A 7 56.76 13.70 6.16
C ILE A 7 57.72 14.22 7.23
N ASN A 8 58.22 15.46 7.09
CA ASN A 8 59.14 16.03 8.06
C ASN A 8 58.52 16.15 9.45
N LYS A 9 57.25 16.57 9.54
CA LYS A 9 56.58 16.70 10.83
C LYS A 9 56.31 15.35 11.51
N ILE A 10 55.94 14.33 10.74
CA ILE A 10 55.80 12.96 11.26
C ILE A 10 57.17 12.46 11.76
N ILE A 11 58.26 12.69 11.01
CA ILE A 11 59.62 12.31 11.45
C ILE A 11 59.95 13.00 12.79
N GLU A 12 59.68 14.30 12.90
CA GLU A 12 60.01 15.11 14.08
C GLU A 12 59.27 14.64 15.35
N ASP A 13 57.97 14.36 15.23
CA ASP A 13 57.12 14.02 16.37
C ASP A 13 57.15 12.51 16.74
N THR A 14 57.50 11.63 15.79
CA THR A 14 57.39 10.16 15.98
C THR A 14 58.71 9.42 15.87
N GLY A 15 59.76 10.04 15.30
CA GLY A 15 61.06 9.41 15.08
C GLY A 15 61.10 8.39 13.93
N LEU A 16 60.01 8.21 13.17
CA LEU A 16 59.96 7.30 12.03
C LEU A 16 60.89 7.76 10.90
N THR A 17 61.43 6.80 10.14
CA THR A 17 62.22 7.08 8.95
C THR A 17 61.32 7.37 7.74
N ARG A 18 61.86 8.07 6.74
CA ARG A 18 61.14 8.32 5.46
C ARG A 18 60.63 7.04 4.81
N LYS A 19 61.41 5.95 4.87
CA LYS A 19 61.05 4.67 4.27
C LYS A 19 59.86 4.03 4.99
N GLU A 20 59.83 4.11 6.32
CA GLU A 20 58.69 3.61 7.11
C GLU A 20 57.41 4.42 6.82
N ILE A 21 57.52 5.74 6.71
CA ILE A 21 56.39 6.61 6.34
C ILE A 21 55.87 6.27 4.94
N GLN A 22 56.75 6.05 3.96
CA GLN A 22 56.35 5.63 2.61
C GLN A 22 55.65 4.27 2.59
N ASN A 23 56.10 3.31 3.41
CA ASN A 23 55.43 2.02 3.55
C ASN A 23 54.03 2.21 4.15
N LEU A 24 53.89 3.01 5.22
CA LEU A 24 52.59 3.34 5.82
C LEU A 24 51.64 4.01 4.82
N VAL A 25 52.16 4.91 3.97
CA VAL A 25 51.38 5.53 2.87
C VAL A 25 50.89 4.48 1.89
N GLY A 26 51.76 3.56 1.47
CA GLY A 26 51.39 2.44 0.60
C GLY A 26 50.30 1.55 1.22
N ASP A 27 50.47 1.17 2.48
CA ASP A 27 49.51 0.35 3.22
C ASP A 27 48.15 1.07 3.36
N LYS A 28 48.16 2.37 3.67
CA LYS A 28 46.93 3.17 3.79
C LYS A 28 46.20 3.32 2.46
N LYS A 29 46.93 3.53 1.37
CA LYS A 29 46.35 3.56 0.02
C LYS A 29 45.77 2.21 -0.36
N ASN A 30 46.44 1.12 -0.04
CA ASN A 30 45.91 -0.23 -0.28
C ASN A 30 44.65 -0.51 0.54
N GLU A 31 44.64 -0.11 1.83
CA GLU A 31 43.46 -0.21 2.71
C GLU A 31 42.24 0.52 2.12
N LEU A 32 42.47 1.70 1.52
CA LEU A 32 41.46 2.53 0.88
C LEU A 32 41.38 2.31 -0.65
N LYS A 33 41.91 1.18 -1.14
CA LYS A 33 41.86 0.74 -2.55
C LYS A 33 42.29 1.80 -3.58
N GLY A 34 43.23 2.66 -3.21
CA GLY A 34 43.78 3.71 -4.07
C GLY A 34 42.86 4.91 -4.27
N LEU A 35 41.78 5.04 -3.49
CA LEU A 35 40.79 6.12 -3.60
C LEU A 35 41.25 7.46 -3.03
N ILE A 36 42.47 7.51 -2.46
CA ILE A 36 43.04 8.70 -1.84
C ILE A 36 44.43 9.03 -2.41
N SER A 37 44.81 10.31 -2.34
CA SER A 37 46.14 10.78 -2.73
C SER A 37 47.22 10.41 -1.69
N ASP A 38 48.49 10.57 -2.05
CA ASP A 38 49.62 10.41 -1.11
C ASP A 38 49.54 11.43 0.02
N GLU A 39 49.14 12.67 -0.29
CA GLU A 39 48.86 13.73 0.67
C GLU A 39 47.74 13.34 1.64
N GLY A 40 46.64 12.78 1.12
CA GLY A 40 45.52 12.31 1.93
C GLY A 40 45.93 11.15 2.86
N ALA A 41 46.73 10.21 2.35
CA ALA A 41 47.26 9.10 3.13
C ALA A 41 48.17 9.59 4.26
N LEU A 42 49.09 10.51 3.97
CA LEU A 42 49.98 11.12 4.97
C LEU A 42 49.20 11.85 6.06
N PHE A 43 48.12 12.54 5.71
CA PHE A 43 47.26 13.20 6.69
C PHE A 43 46.60 12.20 7.64
N ILE A 44 46.05 11.09 7.12
CA ILE A 44 45.44 10.03 7.95
C ILE A 44 46.49 9.43 8.89
N ILE A 45 47.68 9.09 8.36
CA ILE A 45 48.78 8.50 9.13
C ILE A 45 49.23 9.42 10.25
N ALA A 46 49.44 10.70 9.97
CA ALA A 46 49.83 11.66 10.99
C ALA A 46 48.78 11.77 12.11
N LYS A 47 47.49 11.75 11.78
CA LYS A 47 46.41 11.70 12.78
C LYS A 47 46.43 10.41 13.61
N GLU A 48 46.65 9.27 12.98
CA GLU A 48 46.76 7.97 13.67
C GLU A 48 47.94 7.94 14.64
N LEU A 49 49.03 8.61 14.28
CA LEU A 49 50.24 8.75 15.09
C LEU A 49 50.16 9.88 16.13
N GLY A 50 49.07 10.62 16.19
CA GLY A 50 48.88 11.73 17.15
C GLY A 50 49.68 13.00 16.82
N VAL A 51 50.15 13.14 15.58
CA VAL A 51 50.92 14.29 15.10
C VAL A 51 49.97 15.45 14.79
N ASP A 52 50.16 16.60 15.44
CA ASP A 52 49.30 17.77 15.26
C ASP A 52 49.70 18.56 14.00
N ILE A 53 48.99 18.33 12.91
CA ILE A 53 49.16 19.10 11.68
C ILE A 53 48.18 20.27 11.72
N LYS A 54 48.68 21.48 11.96
CA LYS A 54 47.87 22.70 11.88
C LYS A 54 47.20 22.78 10.51
N SER A 55 45.87 22.78 10.53
CA SER A 55 44.97 22.62 9.40
C SER A 55 44.86 23.91 8.56
N GLU A 56 45.93 24.31 7.88
CA GLU A 56 45.93 25.57 7.12
C GLU A 56 45.51 25.42 5.64
N ASN A 57 45.20 24.21 5.16
CA ASN A 57 44.86 24.02 3.74
C ASN A 57 43.51 23.29 3.53
N LYS A 58 42.46 24.07 3.23
CA LYS A 58 41.13 23.56 2.81
C LYS A 58 41.19 22.69 1.54
N GLU A 59 42.21 22.84 0.70
CA GLU A 59 42.40 22.00 -0.49
C GLU A 59 42.72 20.54 -0.14
N LEU A 60 43.43 20.28 0.95
CA LEU A 60 43.89 18.94 1.33
C LEU A 60 42.76 18.05 1.89
N LEU A 61 41.67 18.66 2.36
CA LEU A 61 40.48 17.94 2.81
C LEU A 61 39.71 17.29 1.64
N LYS A 62 39.89 17.79 0.41
CA LYS A 62 39.25 17.21 -0.80
C LYS A 62 39.83 15.84 -1.16
N ASP A 63 41.09 15.58 -0.82
CA ASP A 63 41.79 14.35 -1.22
C ASP A 63 41.55 13.16 -0.26
N ILE A 64 40.77 13.37 0.81
CA ILE A 64 40.47 12.37 1.85
C ILE A 64 38.99 11.93 1.78
N GLU A 65 38.19 12.64 0.97
CA GLU A 65 36.79 12.32 0.78
C GLU A 65 36.61 11.11 -0.13
N ILE A 66 35.79 10.15 0.30
CA ILE A 66 35.44 8.96 -0.46
C ILE A 66 33.94 8.99 -0.74
N SER A 67 33.55 8.67 -1.98
CA SER A 67 32.13 8.58 -2.33
C SER A 67 31.49 7.35 -1.71
N ILE A 68 30.21 7.44 -1.34
CA ILE A 68 29.51 6.37 -0.62
C ILE A 68 29.53 5.04 -1.38
N THR A 69 29.34 5.07 -2.69
CA THR A 69 29.32 3.83 -3.51
C THR A 69 30.68 3.13 -3.62
N ASP A 70 31.78 3.84 -3.38
CA ASP A 70 33.12 3.26 -3.44
C ASP A 70 33.51 2.55 -2.12
N ILE A 71 32.69 2.73 -1.07
CA ILE A 71 32.95 2.14 0.23
C ILE A 71 32.74 0.63 0.16
N THR A 72 33.75 -0.11 0.63
CA THR A 72 33.71 -1.56 0.76
C THR A 72 33.96 -2.00 2.20
N GLN A 73 33.60 -3.24 2.51
CA GLN A 73 33.75 -3.79 3.86
C GLN A 73 35.20 -3.65 4.37
N ASN A 74 35.34 -3.34 5.67
CA ASN A 74 36.61 -3.21 6.41
C ASN A 74 37.44 -1.96 6.11
N MET A 75 37.00 -1.06 5.21
CA MET A 75 37.63 0.26 5.10
C MET A 75 37.47 1.04 6.41
N LYS A 76 38.54 1.71 6.86
CA LYS A 76 38.57 2.49 8.11
C LYS A 76 38.94 3.94 7.86
N ASN A 77 38.80 4.77 8.89
CA ASN A 77 39.15 6.19 8.87
C ASN A 77 38.46 6.99 7.75
N LEU A 78 37.25 6.58 7.38
CA LEU A 78 36.49 7.19 6.30
C LEU A 78 36.07 8.60 6.71
N THR A 79 36.23 9.55 5.78
CA THR A 79 35.64 10.88 5.86
C THR A 79 34.55 10.99 4.79
N LEU A 80 33.32 11.24 5.22
CA LEU A 80 32.14 11.28 4.35
C LEU A 80 31.40 12.60 4.51
N PHE A 81 30.87 13.12 3.43
CA PHE A 81 29.96 14.27 3.42
C PHE A 81 28.64 13.87 2.80
N GLY A 82 27.54 14.34 3.36
CA GLY A 82 26.23 14.07 2.78
C GLY A 82 25.11 14.72 3.55
N ARG A 83 23.92 14.67 2.97
CA ARG A 83 22.68 15.16 3.58
C ARG A 83 22.05 14.03 4.38
N ILE A 84 21.51 14.34 5.57
CA ILE A 84 20.68 13.38 6.31
C ILE A 84 19.43 13.10 5.46
N LYS A 85 19.30 11.87 4.98
CA LYS A 85 18.15 11.41 4.19
C LYS A 85 17.03 10.89 5.08
N GLU A 86 17.39 10.12 6.11
CA GLU A 86 16.44 9.49 7.01
C GLU A 86 17.03 9.33 8.41
N ILE A 87 16.28 9.69 9.45
CA ILE A 87 16.69 9.50 10.85
C ILE A 87 15.98 8.26 11.42
N TYR A 88 16.74 7.34 12.02
CA TYR A 88 16.17 6.16 12.69
C TYR A 88 16.03 6.37 14.21
N ASN A 89 15.33 5.44 14.87
CA ASN A 89 15.10 5.54 16.30
C ASN A 89 16.40 5.25 17.04
N THR A 90 16.62 5.98 18.12
CA THR A 90 17.62 5.62 19.11
C THR A 90 17.07 4.49 19.98
N ASN A 91 17.85 3.44 20.18
CA ASN A 91 17.49 2.31 21.05
C ASN A 91 18.45 2.26 22.23
N ASN A 92 17.96 1.76 23.37
CA ASN A 92 18.78 1.45 24.54
C ASN A 92 18.97 -0.07 24.68
N PHE A 93 20.05 -0.47 25.33
CA PHE A 93 20.34 -1.87 25.64
C PHE A 93 21.16 -1.97 26.92
N LYS A 94 21.17 -3.14 27.57
CA LYS A 94 22.08 -3.40 28.69
C LYS A 94 23.42 -3.91 28.16
N LYS A 95 24.51 -3.27 28.59
CA LYS A 95 25.89 -3.72 28.34
C LYS A 95 26.24 -4.89 29.27
N ASN A 96 27.33 -5.58 28.94
CA ASN A 96 27.83 -6.70 29.74
C ASN A 96 28.24 -6.29 31.17
N ASP A 97 28.58 -5.01 31.38
CA ASP A 97 28.90 -4.43 32.68
C ASP A 97 27.66 -3.96 33.48
N GLY A 98 26.45 -4.21 32.96
CA GLY A 98 25.19 -3.82 33.57
C GLY A 98 24.76 -2.37 33.33
N THR A 99 25.62 -1.53 32.73
CA THR A 99 25.26 -0.15 32.37
C THR A 99 24.37 -0.11 31.13
N ASN A 100 23.66 1.01 30.91
CA ASN A 100 22.86 1.20 29.71
C ASN A 100 23.73 1.73 28.56
N GLY A 101 23.68 1.04 27.42
CA GLY A 101 24.22 1.52 26.15
C GLY A 101 23.12 2.12 25.28
N PHE A 102 23.53 3.01 24.37
CA PHE A 102 22.64 3.62 23.39
C PHE A 102 23.17 3.38 21.97
N VAL A 103 22.26 3.15 21.04
CA VAL A 103 22.59 3.05 19.61
C VAL A 103 21.60 3.88 18.80
N GLY A 104 22.14 4.74 17.95
CA GLY A 104 21.38 5.57 17.02
C GLY A 104 21.89 5.34 15.61
N SER A 105 21.03 5.50 14.61
CA SER A 105 21.46 5.43 13.22
C SER A 105 20.68 6.37 12.34
N PHE A 106 21.27 6.78 11.23
CA PHE A 106 20.62 7.58 10.19
C PHE A 106 21.18 7.20 8.82
N LEU A 107 20.45 7.54 7.77
CA LEU A 107 20.86 7.35 6.39
C LEU A 107 21.46 8.66 5.88
N LEU A 108 22.74 8.63 5.51
CA LEU A 108 23.45 9.73 4.88
C LEU A 108 23.41 9.53 3.36
N GLN A 109 23.07 10.58 2.61
CA GLN A 109 23.08 10.55 1.15
C GLN A 109 24.11 11.55 0.60
N ASP A 110 24.94 11.11 -0.32
CA ASP A 110 25.78 11.97 -1.16
C ASP A 110 25.29 11.92 -2.63
N SER A 111 26.11 12.39 -3.57
CA SER A 111 25.76 12.36 -4.99
C SER A 111 25.82 10.95 -5.62
N THR A 112 26.46 9.98 -4.96
CA THR A 112 26.68 8.63 -5.52
C THR A 112 25.75 7.60 -4.90
N GLY A 113 25.36 7.73 -3.64
CA GLY A 113 24.47 6.78 -2.99
C GLY A 113 24.07 7.12 -1.56
N ASP A 114 23.60 6.09 -0.85
CA ASP A 114 23.16 6.18 0.54
C ASP A 114 24.03 5.26 1.44
N ALA A 115 24.47 5.76 2.60
CA ALA A 115 25.21 5.01 3.60
C ALA A 115 24.53 5.10 4.96
N ARG A 116 24.36 3.95 5.63
CA ARG A 116 23.81 3.91 6.99
C ARG A 116 24.91 4.24 8.00
N ILE A 117 24.75 5.34 8.72
CA ILE A 117 25.68 5.79 9.77
C ILE A 117 25.17 5.28 11.12
N VAL A 118 26.06 4.66 11.90
CA VAL A 118 25.75 4.07 13.21
C VAL A 118 26.57 4.76 14.30
N LEU A 119 25.87 5.31 15.29
CA LEU A 119 26.43 6.04 16.43
C LEU A 119 26.15 5.27 17.72
N TRP A 120 27.11 5.32 18.65
CA TRP A 120 27.03 4.61 19.93
C TRP A 120 27.20 5.56 21.11
N ASP A 121 26.51 5.23 22.20
CA ASP A 121 26.63 5.88 23.51
C ASP A 121 26.57 7.42 23.43
N ASP A 122 27.64 8.11 23.82
CA ASP A 122 27.69 9.58 23.86
C ASP A 122 27.45 10.24 22.49
N GLN A 123 27.79 9.56 21.39
CA GLN A 123 27.55 10.09 20.04
C GLN A 123 26.06 10.14 19.70
N VAL A 124 25.22 9.34 20.38
CA VAL A 124 23.77 9.34 20.16
C VAL A 124 23.12 10.65 20.64
N LYS A 125 23.78 11.40 21.53
CA LYS A 125 23.29 12.70 22.01
C LYS A 125 23.04 13.70 20.87
N ILE A 126 23.76 13.57 19.76
CA ILE A 126 23.59 14.44 18.58
C ILE A 126 22.18 14.39 17.99
N PHE A 127 21.44 13.29 18.18
CA PHE A 127 20.05 13.17 17.72
C PHE A 127 19.09 14.14 18.42
N ASN A 128 19.50 14.72 19.54
CA ASN A 128 18.73 15.73 20.27
C ASN A 128 19.10 17.17 19.89
N GLU A 129 20.11 17.36 19.03
CA GLU A 129 20.49 18.69 18.55
C GLU A 129 19.40 19.24 17.62
N PRO A 130 19.02 20.52 17.72
CA PRO A 130 17.89 21.09 16.99
C PRO A 130 18.11 21.11 15.48
N ASN A 131 19.36 21.13 15.02
CA ASN A 131 19.75 21.07 13.61
C ASN A 131 20.01 19.64 13.12
N PHE A 132 19.83 18.61 13.95
CA PHE A 132 19.90 17.22 13.50
C PHE A 132 18.59 16.80 12.82
N GLU A 133 18.35 17.32 11.62
CA GLU A 133 17.14 17.07 10.85
C GLU A 133 17.43 16.57 9.43
N ASN A 134 16.41 16.00 8.76
CA ASN A 134 16.52 15.62 7.36
C ASN A 134 16.95 16.83 6.52
N ASN A 135 17.74 16.59 5.47
CA ASN A 135 18.41 17.60 4.65
C ASN A 135 19.52 18.41 5.33
N GLU A 136 19.88 18.15 6.59
CA GLU A 136 21.08 18.78 7.17
C GLU A 136 22.36 18.24 6.52
N LEU A 137 23.34 19.10 6.25
CA LEU A 137 24.64 18.68 5.73
C LEU A 137 25.50 18.21 6.89
N VAL A 138 26.05 17.01 6.76
CA VAL A 138 26.81 16.38 7.83
C VAL A 138 28.13 15.89 7.30
N LYS A 139 29.18 16.11 8.09
CA LYS A 139 30.50 15.51 7.88
C LYS A 139 30.73 14.42 8.92
N ILE A 140 31.04 13.21 8.44
CA ILE A 140 31.48 12.08 9.25
C ILE A 140 33.00 12.04 9.22
N ILE A 141 33.63 12.00 10.39
CA ILE A 141 35.07 11.84 10.53
C ILE A 141 35.35 10.50 11.20
N ASN A 142 36.30 9.76 10.66
CA ASN A 142 36.78 8.48 11.18
C ASN A 142 35.65 7.43 11.30
N GLY A 143 34.90 7.27 10.20
CA GLY A 143 33.95 6.20 10.02
C GLY A 143 34.62 4.87 9.65
N ASN A 144 34.06 3.75 10.11
CA ASN A 144 34.55 2.41 9.81
C ASN A 144 33.47 1.59 9.12
N ALA A 145 33.74 1.14 7.89
CA ALA A 145 32.83 0.30 7.12
C ALA A 145 32.78 -1.11 7.69
N LYS A 146 31.59 -1.53 8.13
CA LYS A 146 31.31 -2.87 8.63
C LYS A 146 30.15 -3.49 7.87
N LYS A 147 30.13 -4.81 7.83
CA LYS A 147 28.98 -5.55 7.30
C LYS A 147 27.85 -5.51 8.34
N GLY A 148 26.73 -4.93 7.95
CA GLY A 148 25.51 -4.89 8.73
C GLY A 148 24.83 -6.26 8.82
N ARG A 149 23.83 -6.36 9.69
CA ARG A 149 23.10 -7.61 9.97
C ARG A 149 22.43 -8.23 8.73
N TYR A 150 22.03 -7.40 7.78
CA TYR A 150 21.32 -7.80 6.56
C TYR A 150 22.24 -7.91 5.34
N GLY A 151 23.56 -7.79 5.53
CA GLY A 151 24.55 -7.92 4.46
C GLY A 151 25.00 -6.60 3.83
N ASP A 152 24.25 -5.52 4.02
CA ASP A 152 24.60 -4.16 3.57
C ASP A 152 25.82 -3.60 4.32
N ILE A 153 26.50 -2.60 3.75
CA ILE A 153 27.60 -1.91 4.43
C ILE A 153 27.05 -0.79 5.31
N GLU A 154 27.46 -0.77 6.58
CA GLU A 154 27.16 0.27 7.56
C GLU A 154 28.46 0.99 7.97
N ILE A 155 28.37 2.29 8.23
CA ILE A 155 29.50 3.11 8.69
C ILE A 155 29.38 3.33 10.19
N HIS A 156 30.22 2.65 10.95
CA HIS A 156 30.29 2.82 12.40
C HIS A 156 31.21 3.98 12.75
N VAL A 157 30.68 4.98 13.44
CA VAL A 157 31.49 6.05 14.00
C VAL A 157 32.08 5.54 15.32
N GLY A 158 33.40 5.34 15.34
CA GLY A 158 34.09 4.80 16.51
C GLY A 158 34.31 5.85 17.61
N ARG A 159 34.99 5.48 18.70
CA ARG A 159 35.31 6.38 19.83
C ARG A 159 36.00 7.69 19.42
N TYR A 160 36.87 7.63 18.41
CA TYR A 160 37.60 8.79 17.88
C TYR A 160 36.90 9.44 16.68
N GLY A 161 35.76 8.91 16.28
CA GLY A 161 34.95 9.46 15.22
C GLY A 161 34.04 10.57 15.70
N LYS A 162 33.67 11.45 14.77
CA LYS A 162 32.81 12.61 15.04
C LYS A 162 31.82 12.78 13.92
N VAL A 163 30.65 13.29 14.28
CA VAL A 163 29.64 13.77 13.36
C VAL A 163 29.60 15.29 13.54
N ILE A 164 29.84 16.04 12.47
CA ILE A 164 29.83 17.50 12.45
C ILE A 164 28.64 17.94 11.63
N LEU A 165 27.73 18.67 12.26
CA LEU A 165 26.59 19.30 11.60
C LEU A 165 27.01 20.63 10.99
N SER A 166 26.44 20.97 9.85
CA SER A 166 26.69 22.23 9.15
C SER A 166 28.19 22.57 8.99
N PRO A 167 29.03 21.64 8.46
CA PRO A 167 30.47 21.87 8.32
C PRO A 167 30.78 23.13 7.51
N ASP A 168 31.79 23.90 7.92
CA ASP A 168 32.23 25.18 7.33
C ASP A 168 33.40 25.03 6.32
N ASP A 169 33.90 23.79 6.18
CA ASP A 169 35.03 23.41 5.35
C ASP A 169 34.62 22.74 4.03
N VAL A 170 33.34 22.82 3.64
CA VAL A 170 32.79 22.19 2.44
C VAL A 170 31.96 23.16 1.59
N ASP A 171 32.00 22.97 0.27
CA ASP A 171 31.12 23.68 -0.66
C ASP A 171 29.72 23.03 -0.68
N TYR A 172 28.74 23.75 -0.15
CA TYR A 172 27.34 23.29 -0.08
C TYR A 172 26.72 23.01 -1.44
N LYS A 173 27.23 23.62 -2.53
CA LYS A 173 26.71 23.38 -3.89
C LYS A 173 26.96 21.95 -4.37
N LYS A 174 27.96 21.26 -3.82
CA LYS A 174 28.26 19.85 -4.13
C LYS A 174 27.25 18.87 -3.53
N TYR A 175 26.59 19.26 -2.43
CA TYR A 175 25.60 18.44 -1.71
C TYR A 175 24.26 19.18 -1.69
N PRO A 176 23.59 19.27 -2.86
CA PRO A 176 22.29 19.91 -2.95
C PRO A 176 21.30 19.24 -1.99
N LYS A 177 20.29 20.00 -1.54
CA LYS A 177 19.22 19.43 -0.72
C LYS A 177 18.52 18.31 -1.49
N ILE A 178 18.25 17.22 -0.80
CA ILE A 178 17.44 16.09 -1.25
C ILE A 178 16.04 16.62 -1.56
N SER A 179 15.72 16.73 -2.85
CA SER A 179 14.38 17.07 -3.30
C SER A 179 13.57 15.79 -3.44
N PHE A 180 12.57 15.63 -2.59
CA PHE A 180 11.56 14.60 -2.78
C PHE A 180 10.55 15.10 -3.83
N LYS A 181 10.87 14.93 -5.12
CA LYS A 181 9.92 15.25 -6.18
C LYS A 181 8.67 14.40 -6.00
N SER A 182 7.51 15.05 -6.03
CA SER A 182 6.24 14.33 -6.07
C SER A 182 6.11 13.59 -7.40
N ILE A 183 5.60 12.37 -7.33
CA ILE A 183 5.19 11.60 -8.51
C ILE A 183 3.67 11.61 -8.60
N ASN A 184 3.12 11.27 -9.77
CA ASN A 184 1.69 11.08 -9.90
C ASN A 184 1.25 9.79 -9.24
N ILE A 185 0.02 9.76 -8.74
CA ILE A 185 -0.57 8.59 -8.09
C ILE A 185 -0.59 7.37 -9.03
N ASN A 186 -0.86 7.55 -10.32
CA ASN A 186 -0.92 6.43 -11.27
C ASN A 186 0.46 5.82 -11.61
N ASP A 187 1.55 6.52 -11.32
CA ASP A 187 2.92 6.05 -11.56
C ASP A 187 3.47 5.18 -10.41
N ILE A 188 2.69 5.05 -9.33
CA ILE A 188 3.07 4.29 -8.13
C ILE A 188 3.10 2.78 -8.42
N ASN A 189 4.20 2.14 -8.03
CA ASN A 189 4.36 0.69 -8.05
C ASN A 189 5.14 0.20 -6.81
N LEU A 190 5.15 -1.11 -6.59
CA LEU A 190 5.76 -1.74 -5.40
C LEU A 190 7.30 -1.66 -5.37
N ASN A 191 7.96 -1.35 -6.49
CA ASN A 191 9.42 -1.26 -6.54
C ASN A 191 9.96 0.09 -6.02
N LEU A 192 9.09 1.09 -5.84
CA LEU A 192 9.46 2.39 -5.29
C LEU A 192 9.68 2.28 -3.78
N LYS A 193 10.85 2.75 -3.31
CA LYS A 193 11.21 2.63 -1.88
C LYS A 193 10.72 3.79 -1.01
N SER A 194 10.63 4.99 -1.57
CA SER A 194 10.13 6.18 -0.89
C SER A 194 9.33 7.02 -1.88
N ILE A 195 8.05 7.20 -1.59
CA ILE A 195 7.12 7.91 -2.44
C ILE A 195 6.78 9.26 -1.81
N SER A 196 6.76 10.28 -2.64
CA SER A 196 6.25 11.59 -2.29
C SER A 196 5.12 11.98 -3.24
N LEU A 197 4.06 12.55 -2.69
CA LEU A 197 2.85 12.92 -3.42
C LEU A 197 2.46 14.36 -3.09
N GLU A 198 1.78 14.99 -4.02
CA GLU A 198 1.02 16.20 -3.80
C GLU A 198 -0.41 15.95 -4.27
N GLY A 199 -1.39 16.32 -3.46
CA GLY A 199 -2.78 16.06 -3.79
C GLY A 199 -3.77 16.60 -2.77
N LYS A 200 -5.05 16.46 -3.10
CA LYS A 200 -6.16 16.89 -2.26
C LYS A 200 -6.69 15.73 -1.42
N ILE A 201 -6.94 15.97 -0.14
CA ILE A 201 -7.56 14.97 0.73
C ILE A 201 -9.05 14.89 0.38
N ILE A 202 -9.50 13.73 -0.13
CA ILE A 202 -10.93 13.50 -0.44
C ILE A 202 -11.65 12.70 0.64
N GLN A 203 -10.90 12.04 1.53
CA GLN A 203 -11.47 11.27 2.63
C GLN A 203 -10.48 11.15 3.78
N ILE A 204 -10.98 11.20 5.01
CA ILE A 204 -10.25 10.81 6.22
C ILE A 204 -11.11 9.78 6.96
N SER A 205 -10.55 8.60 7.23
CA SER A 205 -11.26 7.56 7.98
C SER A 205 -11.28 7.89 9.49
N PRO A 206 -12.28 7.40 10.23
CA PRO A 206 -12.22 7.42 11.69
C PRO A 206 -11.03 6.58 12.18
N ILE A 207 -10.63 6.83 13.43
CA ILE A 207 -9.65 5.99 14.10
C ILE A 207 -10.26 4.61 14.38
N THR A 208 -9.49 3.56 14.16
CA THR A 208 -9.86 2.18 14.55
C THR A 208 -8.84 1.68 15.56
N GLU A 209 -9.31 1.21 16.70
CA GLU A 209 -8.49 0.63 17.76
C GLU A 209 -8.60 -0.90 17.75
N PHE A 210 -7.52 -1.58 18.11
CA PHE A 210 -7.43 -3.05 18.12
C PHE A 210 -6.42 -3.52 19.17
N ILE A 211 -6.49 -4.80 19.54
CA ILE A 211 -5.52 -5.45 20.43
C ILE A 211 -4.48 -6.17 19.57
N LYS A 212 -3.19 -5.91 19.83
CA LYS A 212 -2.05 -6.52 19.17
C LYS A 212 -1.81 -7.94 19.69
N LYS A 213 -0.99 -8.71 18.98
CA LYS A 213 -0.63 -10.09 19.35
C LYS A 213 0.07 -10.19 20.71
N ASP A 214 0.75 -9.14 21.13
CA ASP A 214 1.44 -9.01 22.42
C ASP A 214 0.51 -8.54 23.56
N GLY A 215 -0.79 -8.38 23.30
CA GLY A 215 -1.77 -7.86 24.25
C GLY A 215 -1.79 -6.33 24.36
N GLY A 216 -0.87 -5.61 23.70
CA GLY A 216 -0.88 -4.15 23.67
C GLY A 216 -2.00 -3.57 22.81
N SER A 217 -2.34 -2.30 22.98
CA SER A 217 -3.28 -1.61 22.10
C SER A 217 -2.58 -1.10 20.82
N GLY A 218 -3.31 -1.17 19.72
CA GLY A 218 -2.94 -0.63 18.42
C GLY A 218 -4.04 0.29 17.90
N ARG A 219 -3.65 1.26 17.09
CA ARG A 219 -4.61 2.14 16.42
C ARG A 219 -4.21 2.39 14.98
N VAL A 220 -5.19 2.60 14.12
CA VAL A 220 -4.99 2.88 12.70
C VAL A 220 -5.95 3.97 12.24
N LYS A 221 -5.46 4.85 11.38
CA LYS A 221 -6.24 5.88 10.68
C LYS A 221 -5.76 5.93 9.24
N SER A 222 -6.59 6.37 8.31
CA SER A 222 -6.20 6.52 6.91
C SER A 222 -6.79 7.76 6.30
N LEU A 223 -6.16 8.25 5.24
CA LEU A 223 -6.74 9.24 4.35
C LEU A 223 -6.69 8.72 2.91
N THR A 224 -7.54 9.27 2.06
CA THR A 224 -7.47 9.08 0.62
C THR A 224 -7.05 10.40 -0.02
N LEU A 225 -5.93 10.36 -0.73
CA LEU A 225 -5.37 11.50 -1.46
C LEU A 225 -5.77 11.38 -2.93
N LEU A 226 -6.09 12.50 -3.56
CA LEU A 226 -6.50 12.61 -4.96
C LEU A 226 -5.56 13.57 -5.70
N ASP A 227 -5.13 13.16 -6.88
CA ASP A 227 -4.58 14.05 -7.92
C ASP A 227 -5.38 13.85 -9.22
N SER A 228 -4.96 14.47 -10.32
CA SER A 228 -5.63 14.31 -11.62
C SER A 228 -5.54 12.88 -12.18
N THR A 229 -4.51 12.13 -11.79
CA THR A 229 -4.19 10.79 -12.32
C THR A 229 -4.85 9.65 -11.55
N GLY A 230 -5.28 9.89 -10.31
CA GLY A 230 -5.74 8.81 -9.44
C GLY A 230 -6.09 9.25 -8.04
N SER A 231 -6.64 8.31 -7.28
CA SER A 231 -6.77 8.41 -5.84
C SER A 231 -6.06 7.26 -5.16
N ILE A 232 -5.37 7.50 -4.05
CA ILE A 232 -4.68 6.45 -3.29
C ILE A 232 -4.93 6.57 -1.81
N ARG A 233 -5.05 5.41 -1.15
CA ARG A 233 -5.24 5.30 0.28
C ARG A 233 -3.90 5.28 1.00
N ILE A 234 -3.76 6.11 2.02
CA ILE A 234 -2.55 6.24 2.85
C ILE A 234 -2.91 5.86 4.30
N THR A 235 -2.21 4.88 4.86
CA THR A 235 -2.46 4.34 6.20
C THR A 235 -1.43 4.84 7.21
N PHE A 236 -1.90 5.24 8.39
CA PHE A 236 -1.10 5.73 9.51
C PHE A 236 -1.35 4.83 10.72
N TRP A 237 -0.28 4.36 11.35
CA TRP A 237 -0.35 3.42 12.48
C TRP A 237 0.11 4.07 13.78
N ASN A 238 -0.52 3.71 14.89
CA ASN A 238 -0.09 4.09 16.24
C ASN A 238 0.16 5.60 16.38
N GLU A 239 1.36 6.02 16.77
CA GLU A 239 1.73 7.44 16.93
C GLU A 239 1.56 8.25 15.64
N ASP A 240 1.75 7.65 14.46
CA ASP A 240 1.58 8.35 13.18
C ASP A 240 0.14 8.78 12.93
N THR A 241 -0.87 8.18 13.60
CA THR A 241 -2.27 8.65 13.46
C THR A 241 -2.47 10.08 13.95
N LYS A 242 -1.62 10.55 14.89
CA LYS A 242 -1.67 11.92 15.42
C LYS A 242 -1.27 12.96 14.36
N LYS A 243 -0.53 12.57 13.32
CA LYS A 243 -0.13 13.46 12.22
C LYS A 243 -1.33 13.99 11.41
N LEU A 244 -2.49 13.33 11.51
CA LEU A 244 -3.73 13.71 10.83
C LEU A 244 -4.63 14.66 11.62
N LYS A 245 -4.23 15.10 12.82
CA LYS A 245 -5.11 15.87 13.71
C LYS A 245 -5.51 17.24 13.17
N THR A 246 -4.63 17.89 12.42
CA THR A 246 -4.81 19.27 11.91
C THR A 246 -5.22 19.32 10.44
N LEU A 247 -5.56 18.17 9.85
CA LEU A 247 -5.90 18.03 8.44
C LEU A 247 -7.38 17.72 8.29
N GLU A 248 -8.00 18.35 7.30
CA GLU A 248 -9.41 18.19 6.98
C GLU A 248 -9.61 17.74 5.54
N VAL A 249 -10.80 17.22 5.24
CA VAL A 249 -11.19 16.93 3.86
C VAL A 249 -11.16 18.23 3.07
N ASN A 250 -10.64 18.16 1.85
CA ASN A 250 -10.33 19.25 0.91
C ASN A 250 -8.99 19.97 1.10
N ASP A 251 -8.23 19.66 2.16
CA ASP A 251 -6.89 20.20 2.28
C ASP A 251 -5.99 19.68 1.15
N VAL A 252 -5.22 20.57 0.54
CA VAL A 252 -4.14 20.21 -0.37
C VAL A 252 -2.87 20.01 0.46
N ILE A 253 -2.26 18.83 0.33
CA ILE A 253 -1.07 18.47 1.08
C ILE A 253 0.03 17.97 0.15
N SER A 254 1.28 18.24 0.53
CA SER A 254 2.42 17.46 0.09
C SER A 254 2.79 16.50 1.21
N ILE A 255 2.97 15.22 0.86
CA ILE A 255 3.32 14.15 1.78
C ILE A 255 4.52 13.38 1.25
N THR A 256 5.52 13.16 2.08
CA THR A 256 6.79 12.52 1.69
C THR A 256 7.06 11.24 2.47
N ASN A 257 8.02 10.44 2.00
CA ASN A 257 8.48 9.23 2.67
C ASN A 257 7.37 8.21 2.97
N LEU A 258 6.56 7.92 1.95
CA LEU A 258 5.54 6.87 1.99
C LEU A 258 6.07 5.56 1.41
N ASN A 259 5.67 4.45 2.00
CA ASN A 259 6.04 3.11 1.55
C ASN A 259 4.87 2.45 0.82
N PRO A 260 5.06 1.95 -0.42
CA PRO A 260 4.02 1.22 -1.12
C PRO A 260 3.84 -0.18 -0.52
N ARG A 261 2.59 -0.66 -0.53
CA ARG A 261 2.23 -2.02 -0.17
C ARG A 261 1.01 -2.48 -0.96
N LEU A 262 0.81 -3.79 -1.06
CA LEU A 262 -0.48 -4.31 -1.53
C LEU A 262 -1.58 -3.91 -0.53
N SER A 263 -2.72 -3.49 -1.06
CA SER A 263 -3.85 -3.11 -0.24
C SER A 263 -4.43 -4.33 0.47
N THR A 264 -4.78 -4.14 1.74
CA THR A 264 -5.48 -5.15 2.55
C THR A 264 -6.98 -5.18 2.27
N LEU A 265 -7.49 -4.21 1.52
CA LEU A 265 -8.91 -4.11 1.13
C LEU A 265 -9.15 -4.73 -0.25
N ASP A 266 -8.21 -4.55 -1.17
CA ASP A 266 -8.22 -5.16 -2.50
C ASP A 266 -6.79 -5.52 -2.91
N ASN A 267 -6.49 -6.82 -2.95
CA ASN A 267 -5.16 -7.35 -3.23
C ASN A 267 -4.64 -7.04 -4.65
N ARG A 268 -5.44 -6.44 -5.52
CA ARG A 268 -5.03 -5.97 -6.86
C ARG A 268 -4.58 -4.51 -6.87
N THR A 269 -4.76 -3.80 -5.77
CA THR A 269 -4.46 -2.36 -5.67
C THR A 269 -3.28 -2.11 -4.73
N ILE A 270 -2.63 -0.97 -4.91
CA ILE A 270 -1.53 -0.51 -4.07
C ILE A 270 -2.07 0.55 -3.10
N ASP A 271 -1.80 0.33 -1.81
CA ASP A 271 -1.96 1.32 -0.75
C ASP A 271 -0.58 1.90 -0.41
N LEU A 272 -0.57 3.08 0.20
CA LEU A 272 0.63 3.61 0.86
C LEU A 272 0.51 3.49 2.37
N THR A 273 1.65 3.36 3.03
CA THR A 273 1.77 3.39 4.48
C THR A 273 2.74 4.49 4.89
N ALA A 274 2.27 5.36 5.77
CA ALA A 274 3.12 6.32 6.45
C ALA A 274 4.02 5.62 7.46
N ASN A 275 5.20 6.17 7.64
CA ASN A 275 6.15 5.76 8.66
C ASN A 275 6.53 6.98 9.53
N LYS A 276 7.42 6.77 10.49
CA LYS A 276 7.89 7.82 11.40
C LYS A 276 8.47 9.04 10.66
N ASN A 277 9.11 8.82 9.51
CA ASN A 277 9.77 9.83 8.68
C ASN A 277 8.85 10.47 7.65
N THR A 278 7.58 10.04 7.58
CA THR A 278 6.56 10.70 6.77
C THR A 278 6.33 12.10 7.30
N ILE A 279 6.56 13.09 6.43
CA ILE A 279 6.31 14.51 6.68
C ILE A 279 5.12 14.92 5.81
N MET A 280 4.22 15.72 6.37
CA MET A 280 3.10 16.31 5.66
C MET A 280 3.15 17.82 5.79
N THR A 281 2.90 18.52 4.68
CA THR A 281 2.84 19.97 4.64
C THR A 281 1.56 20.39 3.93
N LYS A 282 0.68 21.11 4.64
CA LYS A 282 -0.50 21.73 4.05
C LYS A 282 -0.06 22.87 3.12
N LYS A 283 -0.55 22.84 1.89
CA LYS A 283 -0.29 23.87 0.88
C LYS A 283 -1.44 24.88 0.90
N LYS A 284 -1.10 26.16 0.75
CA LYS A 284 -2.09 27.25 0.59
C LYS A 284 -2.38 27.51 -0.89
N ILE A 285 -2.55 26.44 -1.66
CA ILE A 285 -2.84 26.49 -3.09
C ILE A 285 -4.11 25.70 -3.35
N GLU A 286 -4.85 26.07 -4.39
CA GLU A 286 -5.86 25.19 -4.95
C GLU A 286 -5.19 24.28 -5.98
N LEU A 287 -5.47 22.98 -5.88
CA LEU A 287 -5.02 22.00 -6.87
C LEU A 287 -6.08 21.97 -7.98
N ASP A 288 -5.70 22.32 -9.21
CA ASP A 288 -6.59 22.29 -10.38
C ASP A 288 -6.76 20.84 -10.86
N ILE A 289 -7.79 20.16 -10.34
CA ILE A 289 -8.11 18.79 -10.72
C ILE A 289 -8.96 18.83 -11.99
N LYS A 290 -8.29 18.71 -13.14
CA LYS A 290 -8.94 18.60 -14.45
C LYS A 290 -8.78 17.20 -15.02
N GLY A 291 -9.91 16.56 -15.30
CA GLY A 291 -9.95 15.27 -15.97
C GLY A 291 -9.95 15.40 -17.48
N GLU A 292 -9.25 14.49 -18.14
CA GLU A 292 -9.28 14.37 -19.61
C GLU A 292 -10.71 14.10 -20.09
N PHE A 293 -11.10 14.71 -21.22
CA PHE A 293 -12.39 14.42 -21.84
C PHE A 293 -12.31 13.10 -22.62
N ILE A 294 -13.12 12.12 -22.19
CA ILE A 294 -13.23 10.82 -22.82
C ILE A 294 -14.46 10.82 -23.72
N LYS A 295 -14.22 10.58 -25.01
CA LYS A 295 -15.25 10.65 -26.05
C LYS A 295 -16.28 9.53 -25.94
N ASP A 296 -15.82 8.31 -25.64
CA ASP A 296 -16.64 7.10 -25.68
C ASP A 296 -16.65 6.42 -24.30
N ILE A 297 -17.83 6.10 -23.76
CA ILE A 297 -18.01 5.50 -22.43
C ILE A 297 -17.30 4.14 -22.31
N LYS A 298 -17.22 3.36 -23.40
CA LYS A 298 -16.47 2.10 -23.41
C LYS A 298 -14.99 2.29 -23.03
N SER A 299 -14.39 3.40 -23.42
CA SER A 299 -12.98 3.69 -23.13
C SER A 299 -12.72 3.87 -21.64
N LEU A 300 -13.72 4.35 -20.88
CA LEU A 300 -13.64 4.53 -19.43
C LEU A 300 -13.27 3.25 -18.68
N GLN A 301 -13.50 2.07 -19.25
CA GLN A 301 -13.10 0.79 -18.68
C GLN A 301 -11.56 0.59 -18.62
N LYS A 302 -10.80 1.40 -19.35
CA LYS A 302 -9.32 1.39 -19.35
C LYS A 302 -8.72 2.61 -18.66
N ASN A 303 -9.53 3.63 -18.36
CA ASN A 303 -9.07 4.85 -17.70
C ASN A 303 -8.96 4.67 -16.18
N LYS A 304 -8.18 5.56 -15.56
CA LYS A 304 -8.03 5.72 -14.12
C LYS A 304 -8.05 7.21 -13.80
N GLY A 305 -8.27 7.54 -12.54
CA GLY A 305 -8.21 8.93 -12.07
C GLY A 305 -9.42 9.73 -12.48
N VAL A 306 -9.20 11.02 -12.75
CA VAL A 306 -10.26 11.98 -12.99
C VAL A 306 -10.47 12.17 -14.48
N VAL A 307 -11.72 12.12 -14.92
CA VAL A 307 -12.12 12.21 -16.33
C VAL A 307 -13.35 13.10 -16.49
N SER A 308 -13.64 13.50 -17.71
CA SER A 308 -14.89 14.15 -18.11
C SER A 308 -15.51 13.38 -19.28
N PHE A 309 -16.82 13.23 -19.35
CA PHE A 309 -17.49 12.56 -20.48
C PHE A 309 -18.95 13.00 -20.57
N GLU A 310 -19.62 12.63 -21.67
CA GLU A 310 -21.03 12.91 -21.91
C GLU A 310 -21.80 11.62 -22.21
N GLY A 311 -23.11 11.63 -21.97
CA GLY A 311 -23.98 10.51 -22.33
C GLY A 311 -25.43 10.73 -21.91
N ILE A 312 -26.29 9.76 -22.21
CA ILE A 312 -27.72 9.82 -21.88
C ILE A 312 -28.03 8.93 -20.68
N ILE A 313 -28.79 9.46 -19.73
CA ILE A 313 -29.26 8.72 -18.57
C ILE A 313 -30.26 7.65 -19.05
N THR A 314 -29.93 6.37 -18.89
CA THR A 314 -30.84 5.27 -19.22
C THR A 314 -31.67 4.81 -18.04
N SER A 315 -31.19 5.00 -16.81
CA SER A 315 -31.94 4.69 -15.60
C SER A 315 -31.45 5.49 -14.41
N VAL A 316 -32.36 5.86 -13.52
CA VAL A 316 -32.06 6.46 -12.21
C VAL A 316 -32.68 5.55 -11.13
N ASP A 317 -31.87 5.16 -10.14
CA ASP A 317 -32.34 4.44 -8.97
C ASP A 317 -33.17 5.36 -8.08
N ASN A 318 -33.98 4.78 -7.18
CA ASN A 318 -34.52 5.55 -6.07
C ASN A 318 -33.42 6.03 -5.13
N LEU A 319 -33.64 7.22 -4.54
CA LEU A 319 -32.85 7.73 -3.44
C LEU A 319 -32.93 6.75 -2.26
N LYS A 320 -31.76 6.33 -1.76
CA LYS A 320 -31.61 5.39 -0.65
C LYS A 320 -30.89 6.08 0.50
N THR A 321 -31.26 5.71 1.73
CA THR A 321 -30.49 6.07 2.93
C THR A 321 -29.62 4.89 3.33
N ILE A 322 -28.33 5.14 3.56
CA ILE A 322 -27.33 4.14 3.92
C ILE A 322 -26.69 4.52 5.24
N SER A 323 -26.76 3.64 6.24
CA SER A 323 -26.05 3.82 7.51
C SER A 323 -24.57 3.44 7.36
N LEU A 324 -23.67 4.40 7.55
CA LEU A 324 -22.23 4.19 7.54
C LEU A 324 -21.79 3.46 8.81
N LYS A 325 -20.57 2.89 8.78
CA LYS A 325 -19.95 2.27 9.97
C LYS A 325 -19.74 3.24 11.13
N SER A 326 -19.74 4.54 10.86
CA SER A 326 -19.70 5.60 11.87
C SER A 326 -21.04 5.79 12.61
N GLY A 327 -22.12 5.15 12.14
CA GLY A 327 -23.49 5.36 12.63
C GLY A 327 -24.21 6.54 11.94
N GLU A 328 -23.55 7.23 11.02
CA GLU A 328 -24.15 8.32 10.25
C GLU A 328 -25.00 7.76 9.10
N ASP A 329 -26.22 8.26 8.95
CA ASP A 329 -27.07 7.98 7.80
C ASP A 329 -26.77 8.96 6.66
N VAL A 330 -26.51 8.42 5.46
CA VAL A 330 -26.21 9.22 4.27
C VAL A 330 -27.07 8.83 3.08
N SER A 331 -27.47 9.82 2.31
CA SER A 331 -28.22 9.65 1.06
C SER A 331 -27.32 9.10 -0.06
N LEU A 332 -27.85 8.19 -0.87
CA LEU A 332 -27.21 7.58 -2.03
C LEU A 332 -28.17 7.53 -3.21
N LEU A 333 -27.70 7.97 -4.38
CA LEU A 333 -28.42 7.88 -5.65
C LEU A 333 -27.51 7.20 -6.67
N GLY A 334 -28.02 6.15 -7.31
CA GLY A 334 -27.35 5.49 -8.42
C GLY A 334 -28.01 5.84 -9.74
N LEU A 335 -27.25 5.96 -10.81
CA LEU A 335 -27.79 6.10 -12.15
C LEU A 335 -26.90 5.43 -13.18
N ILE A 336 -27.44 5.15 -14.37
CA ILE A 336 -26.71 4.61 -15.50
C ILE A 336 -26.73 5.65 -16.60
N VAL A 337 -25.54 6.00 -17.08
CA VAL A 337 -25.34 6.85 -18.27
C VAL A 337 -24.78 5.98 -19.37
N SER A 338 -25.34 6.10 -20.57
CA SER A 338 -24.95 5.29 -21.72
C SER A 338 -24.77 6.15 -22.96
N ASP A 339 -23.93 5.65 -23.88
CA ASP A 339 -23.77 6.16 -25.24
C ASP A 339 -24.00 5.00 -26.24
N ASP A 340 -23.56 5.16 -27.48
CA ASP A 340 -23.64 4.12 -28.52
C ASP A 340 -22.56 3.01 -28.37
N THR A 341 -21.64 3.16 -27.41
CA THR A 341 -20.50 2.25 -27.18
C THR A 341 -20.67 1.36 -25.95
N ASP A 342 -21.17 1.88 -24.82
CA ASP A 342 -21.36 1.16 -23.56
C ASP A 342 -22.24 1.95 -22.56
N GLY A 343 -22.53 1.35 -21.41
CA GLY A 343 -23.11 2.02 -20.25
C GLY A 343 -22.13 2.06 -19.06
N ILE A 344 -22.29 3.06 -18.19
CA ILE A 344 -21.51 3.19 -16.96
C ILE A 344 -22.38 3.59 -15.76
N ARG A 345 -22.11 2.94 -14.63
CA ARG A 345 -22.77 3.21 -13.35
C ARG A 345 -22.15 4.45 -12.71
N ILE A 346 -23.00 5.35 -12.22
CA ILE A 346 -22.61 6.55 -11.50
C ILE A 346 -23.25 6.53 -10.11
N THR A 347 -22.47 6.83 -9.08
CA THR A 347 -22.95 6.92 -7.70
C THR A 347 -22.75 8.32 -7.13
N LEU A 348 -23.86 8.91 -6.69
CA LEU A 348 -23.92 10.19 -5.99
C LEU A 348 -24.21 9.93 -4.51
N TRP A 349 -23.66 10.78 -3.65
CA TRP A 349 -23.77 10.67 -2.19
C TRP A 349 -24.20 12.00 -1.57
N ARG A 350 -24.82 11.94 -0.39
CA ARG A 350 -25.20 13.10 0.45
C ARG A 350 -26.04 14.12 -0.33
N ASP A 351 -25.72 15.40 -0.21
CA ASP A 351 -26.44 16.52 -0.81
C ASP A 351 -26.59 16.35 -2.33
N ASN A 352 -25.55 15.88 -3.02
CA ASN A 352 -25.62 15.58 -4.46
C ASN A 352 -26.69 14.51 -4.75
N ALA A 353 -26.79 13.47 -3.92
CA ALA A 353 -27.82 12.45 -4.13
C ALA A 353 -29.23 13.04 -3.96
N GLU A 354 -29.44 13.88 -2.95
CA GLU A 354 -30.74 14.49 -2.65
C GLU A 354 -31.16 15.51 -3.71
N GLU A 355 -30.24 16.39 -4.12
CA GLU A 355 -30.47 17.41 -5.14
C GLU A 355 -30.82 16.76 -6.48
N TYR A 356 -29.94 15.88 -6.97
CA TYR A 356 -30.10 15.30 -8.31
C TYR A 356 -31.21 14.25 -8.39
N SER A 357 -31.65 13.67 -7.26
CA SER A 357 -32.80 12.74 -7.26
C SER A 357 -34.10 13.36 -7.75
N LYS A 358 -34.23 14.69 -7.67
CA LYS A 358 -35.43 15.43 -8.10
C LYS A 358 -35.30 15.98 -9.52
N LEU A 359 -34.07 16.10 -10.02
CA LEU A 359 -33.76 16.76 -11.30
C LEU A 359 -33.50 15.75 -12.43
N LEU A 360 -32.93 14.59 -12.11
CA LEU A 360 -32.48 13.62 -13.10
C LEU A 360 -33.56 12.59 -13.41
N ASN A 361 -33.83 12.41 -14.70
CA ASN A 361 -34.74 11.40 -15.21
C ASN A 361 -34.08 10.65 -16.38
N ALA A 362 -34.58 9.45 -16.66
CA ALA A 362 -34.17 8.71 -17.86
C ALA A 362 -34.51 9.52 -19.11
N GLY A 363 -33.61 9.49 -20.10
CA GLY A 363 -33.69 10.26 -21.35
C GLY A 363 -32.94 11.59 -21.31
N HIS A 364 -32.59 12.12 -20.14
CA HIS A 364 -31.78 13.35 -20.06
C HIS A 364 -30.35 13.10 -20.56
N GLY A 365 -29.85 14.00 -21.40
CA GLY A 365 -28.42 14.08 -21.72
C GLY A 365 -27.64 14.76 -20.59
N LEU A 366 -26.44 14.29 -20.36
CA LEU A 366 -25.61 14.67 -19.22
C LEU A 366 -24.18 14.95 -19.68
N SER A 367 -23.62 16.08 -19.22
CA SER A 367 -22.20 16.38 -19.28
C SER A 367 -21.61 16.28 -17.88
N LEU A 368 -20.66 15.37 -17.69
CA LEU A 368 -19.98 15.10 -16.43
C LEU A 368 -18.53 15.55 -16.55
N LYS A 369 -18.14 16.53 -15.73
CA LYS A 369 -16.76 17.03 -15.69
C LYS A 369 -16.11 16.63 -14.38
N ASN A 370 -14.83 16.29 -14.45
CA ASN A 370 -13.98 15.99 -13.29
C ASN A 370 -14.57 14.93 -12.34
N VAL A 371 -15.00 13.79 -12.89
CA VAL A 371 -15.51 12.66 -12.12
C VAL A 371 -14.44 11.59 -11.93
N LEU A 372 -14.48 10.90 -10.79
CA LEU A 372 -13.46 9.91 -10.42
C LEU A 372 -13.86 8.51 -10.91
N VAL A 373 -12.99 7.91 -11.73
CA VAL A 373 -13.10 6.52 -12.15
C VAL A 373 -12.65 5.60 -11.02
N LYS A 374 -13.53 4.68 -10.61
CA LYS A 374 -13.24 3.66 -9.58
C LYS A 374 -13.55 2.28 -10.12
N TYR A 375 -12.61 1.36 -9.95
CA TYR A 375 -12.88 -0.04 -10.24
C TYR A 375 -13.78 -0.65 -9.16
N SER A 376 -14.86 -1.28 -9.58
CA SER A 376 -15.79 -1.99 -8.71
C SER A 376 -15.54 -3.49 -8.81
N ASN A 377 -15.20 -4.10 -7.68
CA ASN A 377 -14.97 -5.54 -7.59
C ASN A 377 -16.26 -6.34 -7.71
N PHE A 378 -17.38 -5.68 -7.43
CA PHE A 378 -18.70 -6.27 -7.49
C PHE A 378 -19.18 -6.42 -8.93
N SER A 379 -19.06 -5.36 -9.73
CA SER A 379 -19.43 -5.38 -11.15
C SER A 379 -18.28 -5.80 -12.07
N ASN A 380 -17.06 -5.93 -11.52
CA ASN A 380 -15.80 -6.22 -12.21
C ASN A 380 -15.52 -5.25 -13.37
N ARG A 381 -15.86 -3.97 -13.17
CA ARG A 381 -15.82 -2.91 -14.17
C ARG A 381 -15.53 -1.57 -13.51
N ASN A 382 -15.11 -0.59 -14.30
CA ASN A 382 -15.02 0.79 -13.83
C ASN A 382 -16.42 1.40 -13.70
N GLU A 383 -16.62 2.09 -12.58
CA GLU A 383 -17.78 2.90 -12.24
C GLU A 383 -17.33 4.33 -11.93
N ILE A 384 -18.28 5.25 -11.88
CA ILE A 384 -18.02 6.67 -11.64
C ILE A 384 -18.48 7.07 -10.24
N SER A 385 -17.60 7.76 -9.53
CA SER A 385 -17.86 8.39 -8.24
C SER A 385 -17.72 9.90 -8.41
N LEU A 386 -18.70 10.66 -7.94
CA LEU A 386 -18.54 12.10 -7.84
C LEU A 386 -17.51 12.45 -6.75
N ILE A 387 -16.74 13.50 -7.00
CA ILE A 387 -15.84 14.18 -6.08
C ILE A 387 -16.29 15.64 -5.97
N LYS A 388 -15.68 16.44 -5.09
CA LYS A 388 -16.10 17.83 -4.86
C LYS A 388 -15.96 18.70 -6.11
N GLU A 389 -14.99 18.39 -6.95
CA GLU A 389 -14.70 19.10 -8.20
C GLU A 389 -15.59 18.64 -9.35
N SER A 390 -16.39 17.59 -9.14
CA SER A 390 -17.27 17.08 -10.17
C SER A 390 -18.39 18.06 -10.47
N ILE A 391 -18.57 18.35 -11.74
CA ILE A 391 -19.66 19.19 -12.25
C ILE A 391 -20.55 18.30 -13.09
N LEU A 392 -21.86 18.40 -12.85
CA LEU A 392 -22.88 17.69 -13.60
C LEU A 392 -23.82 18.73 -14.21
N GLU A 393 -23.92 18.72 -15.54
CA GLU A 393 -24.74 19.64 -16.32
C GLU A 393 -25.71 18.85 -17.21
N LEU A 394 -26.98 19.21 -17.20
CA LEU A 394 -27.93 18.71 -18.20
C LEU A 394 -27.58 19.30 -19.56
N LYS A 395 -27.59 18.46 -20.60
CA LYS A 395 -27.23 18.86 -21.96
C LYS A 395 -28.17 18.18 -22.94
N ASP A 396 -28.62 18.92 -23.94
CA ASP A 396 -29.37 18.34 -25.06
C ASP A 396 -28.41 17.50 -25.91
N LEU A 397 -28.54 16.17 -25.80
CA LEU A 397 -27.72 15.19 -26.51
C LEU A 397 -28.63 14.27 -27.32
N GLU A 398 -28.34 14.13 -28.61
CA GLU A 398 -29.03 13.18 -29.50
C GLU A 398 -28.11 12.00 -29.82
N ILE A 399 -28.10 10.98 -28.95
CA ILE A 399 -27.36 9.73 -29.16
C ILE A 399 -28.33 8.63 -29.60
N LYS A 400 -28.12 8.10 -30.81
CA LYS A 400 -28.90 6.98 -31.36
C LYS A 400 -28.29 5.65 -30.93
N ASN A 401 -29.11 4.62 -30.68
CA ASN A 401 -28.69 3.25 -30.34
C ASN A 401 -27.92 3.10 -29.01
N LEU A 402 -28.50 3.61 -27.91
CA LEU A 402 -27.93 3.44 -26.57
C LEU A 402 -27.65 1.96 -26.24
N LYS A 403 -26.45 1.68 -25.70
CA LYS A 403 -26.06 0.36 -25.24
C LYS A 403 -26.39 0.16 -23.77
N SER A 404 -26.85 -1.03 -23.41
CA SER A 404 -26.96 -1.45 -22.02
C SER A 404 -25.57 -1.79 -21.44
N ILE A 405 -25.42 -1.71 -20.12
CA ILE A 405 -24.22 -2.20 -19.43
C ILE A 405 -24.08 -3.70 -19.70
N ASN A 406 -23.03 -4.08 -20.43
CA ASN A 406 -22.67 -5.48 -20.59
C ASN A 406 -21.85 -5.93 -19.37
N PHE A 407 -22.46 -6.54 -18.37
CA PHE A 407 -21.70 -7.23 -17.34
C PHE A 407 -20.99 -8.43 -17.98
N THR A 408 -19.74 -8.25 -18.39
CA THR A 408 -18.91 -9.36 -18.86
C THR A 408 -18.81 -10.36 -17.72
N LYS A 409 -19.46 -11.52 -17.88
CA LYS A 409 -19.19 -12.75 -17.14
C LYS A 409 -17.75 -13.17 -17.48
N GLN A 410 -16.75 -12.49 -16.93
CA GLN A 410 -15.40 -13.04 -16.89
C GLN A 410 -15.36 -14.01 -15.71
N GLU A 411 -15.26 -15.29 -16.04
CA GLU A 411 -14.77 -16.30 -15.11
C GLU A 411 -13.42 -15.81 -14.57
N ASN A 412 -13.40 -15.38 -13.31
CA ASN A 412 -12.15 -15.09 -12.65
C ASN A 412 -11.32 -16.39 -12.64
N VAL A 413 -10.10 -16.33 -13.16
CA VAL A 413 -9.05 -17.25 -12.69
C VAL A 413 -8.70 -16.78 -11.29
N ALA A 414 -9.47 -17.21 -10.29
CA ALA A 414 -9.22 -16.83 -8.92
C ALA A 414 -7.91 -17.43 -8.43
N SER A 415 -6.96 -16.57 -8.06
CA SER A 415 -5.79 -17.00 -7.31
C SER A 415 -6.21 -17.27 -5.86
N PHE A 416 -6.30 -18.54 -5.49
CA PHE A 416 -6.35 -18.96 -4.08
C PHE A 416 -4.96 -18.72 -3.47
N SER A 417 -4.91 -18.11 -2.30
CA SER A 417 -3.64 -17.82 -1.61
C SER A 417 -2.92 -19.09 -1.12
N GLY A 418 -3.66 -20.20 -0.99
CA GLY A 418 -3.20 -21.45 -0.39
C GLY A 418 -3.09 -21.37 1.14
N ASN A 419 -3.45 -20.25 1.77
CA ASN A 419 -3.43 -20.11 3.23
C ASN A 419 -4.82 -20.39 3.78
N TYR A 420 -5.10 -21.68 4.02
CA TYR A 420 -6.39 -22.14 4.52
C TYR A 420 -6.46 -22.04 6.05
N ILE A 421 -7.48 -21.33 6.55
CA ILE A 421 -7.76 -21.19 7.96
C ILE A 421 -8.56 -22.42 8.43
N LYS A 422 -8.20 -22.94 9.61
CA LYS A 422 -8.98 -24.00 10.26
C LYS A 422 -10.31 -23.46 10.79
N ILE A 423 -11.40 -24.19 10.59
CA ILE A 423 -12.77 -23.76 10.93
C ILE A 423 -12.87 -23.35 12.40
N GLU A 424 -12.28 -24.12 13.32
CA GLU A 424 -12.26 -23.82 14.77
C GLU A 424 -11.64 -22.44 15.12
N LYS A 425 -10.77 -21.91 14.25
CA LYS A 425 -10.02 -20.66 14.48
C LYS A 425 -10.77 -19.42 13.98
N ILE A 426 -11.92 -19.60 13.34
CA ILE A 426 -12.75 -18.50 12.84
C ILE A 426 -13.45 -17.83 14.03
N LYS A 427 -12.88 -16.71 14.49
CA LYS A 427 -13.42 -15.91 15.61
C LYS A 427 -13.80 -14.48 15.24
N THR A 428 -13.55 -14.08 13.99
CA THR A 428 -13.78 -12.70 13.53
C THR A 428 -14.39 -12.70 12.13
N SER A 429 -15.18 -11.66 11.83
CA SER A 429 -15.75 -11.49 10.50
C SER A 429 -14.71 -10.96 9.52
N GLY A 430 -14.68 -11.47 8.30
CA GLY A 430 -13.68 -11.07 7.31
C GLY A 430 -13.53 -12.04 6.15
N PRO A 431 -12.72 -11.69 5.13
CA PRO A 431 -12.39 -12.60 4.04
C PRO A 431 -11.53 -13.76 4.56
N ILE A 432 -11.90 -14.98 4.21
CA ILE A 432 -11.19 -16.21 4.59
C ILE A 432 -11.14 -17.20 3.43
N GLU A 433 -10.13 -18.07 3.46
CA GLU A 433 -10.05 -19.26 2.62
C GLU A 433 -10.05 -20.48 3.55
N ILE A 434 -10.90 -21.46 3.27
CA ILE A 434 -10.98 -22.72 4.00
C ILE A 434 -10.85 -23.89 3.03
N LYS A 435 -10.41 -25.03 3.55
CA LYS A 435 -10.33 -26.29 2.83
C LYS A 435 -10.99 -27.36 3.68
N GLY A 436 -11.92 -28.11 3.11
CA GLY A 436 -12.64 -29.17 3.79
C GLY A 436 -13.44 -30.01 2.80
N PHE A 437 -14.34 -30.82 3.30
CA PHE A 437 -15.26 -31.62 2.48
C PHE A 437 -16.71 -31.27 2.80
N ILE A 438 -17.61 -31.54 1.85
CA ILE A 438 -19.04 -31.34 2.05
C ILE A 438 -19.58 -32.46 2.95
N ALA A 439 -19.96 -32.11 4.18
CA ALA A 439 -20.23 -33.06 5.26
C ALA A 439 -21.72 -33.42 5.42
N LYS A 440 -22.63 -32.73 4.72
CA LYS A 440 -24.07 -33.01 4.76
C LYS A 440 -24.69 -32.98 3.38
N ASP A 441 -25.77 -33.74 3.26
CA ASP A 441 -26.63 -33.79 2.09
C ASP A 441 -27.22 -32.42 1.72
N LEU A 442 -27.33 -32.18 0.42
CA LEU A 442 -28.05 -31.05 -0.13
C LEU A 442 -29.55 -31.34 -0.11
N ASN A 443 -30.22 -30.93 0.96
CA ASN A 443 -31.64 -31.22 1.16
C ASN A 443 -32.59 -30.25 0.45
N ASN A 444 -32.10 -29.10 -0.04
CA ASN A 444 -32.96 -28.10 -0.68
C ASN A 444 -32.17 -27.12 -1.54
N ILE A 445 -32.79 -26.67 -2.63
CA ILE A 445 -32.36 -25.52 -3.43
C ILE A 445 -33.39 -24.41 -3.25
N THR A 446 -32.98 -23.35 -2.57
CA THR A 446 -33.85 -22.18 -2.37
C THR A 446 -33.78 -21.29 -3.60
N ILE A 447 -34.93 -21.01 -4.20
CA ILE A 447 -35.05 -20.07 -5.32
C ILE A 447 -35.71 -18.82 -4.77
N TYR A 448 -35.21 -17.66 -5.19
CA TYR A 448 -35.83 -16.39 -4.87
C TYR A 448 -35.79 -15.48 -6.08
N GLU A 449 -36.82 -14.65 -6.19
CA GLU A 449 -36.83 -13.58 -7.17
C GLU A 449 -35.95 -12.43 -6.66
N ALA A 450 -34.97 -12.03 -7.46
CA ALA A 450 -33.98 -11.04 -7.14
C ALA A 450 -34.14 -9.82 -8.06
N CYS A 451 -33.88 -8.64 -7.53
CA CYS A 451 -33.80 -7.44 -8.35
C CYS A 451 -32.49 -7.43 -9.16
N ASN A 452 -32.55 -7.22 -10.48
CA ASN A 452 -31.34 -7.17 -11.34
C ASN A 452 -30.37 -6.04 -10.99
N ASN A 453 -30.81 -5.03 -10.23
CA ASN A 453 -29.97 -3.89 -9.85
C ASN A 453 -29.19 -4.10 -8.54
N CYS A 454 -29.77 -4.83 -7.57
CA CYS A 454 -29.13 -5.00 -6.25
C CYS A 454 -29.00 -6.45 -5.78
N TYR A 455 -29.54 -7.40 -6.54
CA TYR A 455 -29.55 -8.85 -6.30
C TYR A 455 -30.12 -9.30 -4.95
N LYS A 456 -30.75 -8.38 -4.20
CA LYS A 456 -31.57 -8.69 -3.03
C LYS A 456 -32.90 -9.28 -3.48
N LYS A 457 -33.48 -10.11 -2.60
CA LYS A 457 -34.86 -10.58 -2.71
C LYS A 457 -35.79 -9.40 -2.98
N VAL A 458 -36.70 -9.52 -3.95
CA VAL A 458 -37.66 -8.46 -4.32
C VAL A 458 -38.42 -7.93 -3.10
N GLU A 459 -38.85 -8.83 -2.21
CA GLU A 459 -39.52 -8.51 -0.94
C GLU A 459 -38.69 -7.59 -0.02
N ASN A 460 -37.36 -7.69 -0.09
CA ASN A 460 -36.41 -6.92 0.71
C ASN A 460 -35.69 -5.84 -0.12
N CYS A 461 -36.21 -5.55 -1.31
CA CYS A 461 -35.62 -4.65 -2.27
C CYS A 461 -36.30 -3.28 -2.23
N THR A 462 -35.52 -2.22 -2.06
CA THR A 462 -36.00 -0.83 -2.07
C THR A 462 -35.82 -0.14 -3.44
N CYS A 463 -35.49 -0.90 -4.50
CA CYS A 463 -35.16 -0.34 -5.83
C CYS A 463 -36.40 0.07 -6.66
N GLY A 464 -37.61 -0.14 -6.16
CA GLY A 464 -38.88 0.49 -6.58
C GLY A 464 -39.36 0.32 -8.02
N LYS A 465 -38.88 -0.66 -8.80
CA LYS A 465 -39.60 -1.18 -9.96
C LYS A 465 -39.47 -2.70 -9.99
N GLY A 466 -40.61 -3.39 -9.96
CA GLY A 466 -40.73 -4.84 -10.03
C GLY A 466 -40.57 -5.42 -11.43
N ASP A 467 -40.22 -4.60 -12.42
CA ASP A 467 -40.30 -4.99 -13.84
C ASP A 467 -39.02 -5.62 -14.39
N ASN A 468 -37.91 -5.59 -13.65
CA ASN A 468 -36.64 -6.18 -14.07
C ASN A 468 -36.01 -7.04 -12.96
N THR A 469 -36.54 -8.26 -12.85
CA THR A 469 -36.14 -9.26 -11.87
C THR A 469 -35.54 -10.49 -12.55
N GLU A 470 -34.74 -11.23 -11.81
CA GLU A 470 -34.27 -12.55 -12.23
C GLU A 470 -34.43 -13.53 -11.08
N PHE A 471 -34.67 -14.80 -11.38
CA PHE A 471 -34.60 -15.84 -10.37
C PHE A 471 -33.15 -16.17 -10.06
N ARG A 472 -32.81 -16.21 -8.77
CA ARG A 472 -31.50 -16.64 -8.27
C ARG A 472 -31.67 -17.80 -7.29
N MET A 473 -30.74 -18.74 -7.35
CA MET A 473 -30.71 -19.86 -6.41
C MET A 473 -29.73 -19.61 -5.25
N ILE A 474 -30.03 -20.21 -4.10
CA ILE A 474 -29.18 -20.29 -2.92
C ILE A 474 -28.99 -21.77 -2.57
N LEU A 475 -27.73 -22.17 -2.42
CA LEU A 475 -27.33 -23.46 -1.90
C LEU A 475 -26.64 -23.26 -0.55
N ASN A 476 -27.07 -24.03 0.44
CA ASN A 476 -26.43 -24.06 1.75
C ASN A 476 -25.77 -25.43 1.92
N LEU A 477 -24.46 -25.43 2.13
CA LEU A 477 -23.69 -26.65 2.40
C LEU A 477 -22.99 -26.53 3.75
N ILE A 478 -22.82 -27.66 4.42
CA ILE A 478 -22.01 -27.77 5.62
C ILE A 478 -20.65 -28.32 5.22
N ILE A 479 -19.59 -27.58 5.54
CA ILE A 479 -18.21 -27.97 5.25
C ILE A 479 -17.53 -28.36 6.55
N ASP A 480 -16.81 -29.47 6.52
CA ASP A 480 -16.02 -29.98 7.64
C ASP A 480 -14.54 -30.06 7.22
N ASP A 481 -13.64 -29.62 8.09
CA ASP A 481 -12.18 -29.64 7.86
C ASP A 481 -11.40 -30.48 8.89
N GLY A 482 -12.12 -31.29 9.67
CA GLY A 482 -11.65 -32.08 10.80
C GLY A 482 -11.48 -31.29 12.10
N THR A 483 -11.55 -29.96 12.08
CA THR A 483 -11.47 -29.11 13.29
C THR A 483 -12.83 -28.55 13.69
N GLY A 484 -13.77 -28.49 12.75
CA GLY A 484 -15.15 -28.11 13.01
C GLY A 484 -15.97 -28.13 11.74
N THR A 485 -17.25 -27.79 11.88
CA THR A 485 -18.17 -27.62 10.74
C THR A 485 -18.56 -26.17 10.59
N ILE A 486 -18.78 -25.73 9.35
CA ILE A 486 -19.27 -24.38 9.08
C ILE A 486 -20.29 -24.38 7.95
N ARG A 487 -21.33 -23.57 8.12
CA ARG A 487 -22.32 -23.34 7.07
C ARG A 487 -21.76 -22.39 6.02
N THR A 488 -21.88 -22.81 4.78
CA THR A 488 -21.43 -22.06 3.60
C THR A 488 -22.62 -21.82 2.67
N THR A 489 -22.77 -20.58 2.21
CA THR A 489 -23.89 -20.16 1.38
C THR A 489 -23.38 -19.69 0.02
N PHE A 490 -23.80 -20.40 -1.02
CA PHE A 490 -23.53 -20.10 -2.43
C PHE A 490 -24.77 -19.42 -3.01
N ILE A 491 -24.58 -18.28 -3.68
CA ILE A 491 -25.69 -17.45 -4.15
C ILE A 491 -25.52 -17.13 -5.64
N GLY A 492 -26.59 -17.30 -6.42
CA GLY A 492 -26.64 -16.99 -7.85
C GLY A 492 -25.54 -17.72 -8.62
N ASN A 493 -24.69 -16.98 -9.32
CA ASN A 493 -23.62 -17.55 -10.16
C ASN A 493 -22.75 -18.60 -9.46
N GLN A 494 -22.44 -18.42 -8.17
CA GLN A 494 -21.64 -19.41 -7.44
C GLN A 494 -22.42 -20.72 -7.20
N ALA A 495 -23.72 -20.63 -6.98
CA ALA A 495 -24.57 -21.80 -6.87
C ALA A 495 -24.78 -22.47 -8.23
N GLU A 496 -24.98 -21.69 -9.31
CA GLU A 496 -25.07 -22.21 -10.68
C GLU A 496 -23.79 -22.95 -11.11
N LYS A 497 -22.62 -22.36 -10.81
CA LYS A 497 -21.31 -22.97 -11.06
C LYS A 497 -21.16 -24.29 -10.31
N LEU A 498 -21.60 -24.34 -9.05
CA LEU A 498 -21.48 -25.53 -8.21
C LEU A 498 -22.40 -26.66 -8.69
N ILE A 499 -23.63 -26.32 -9.06
CA ILE A 499 -24.63 -27.29 -9.49
C ILE A 499 -24.48 -27.70 -10.96
N GLY A 500 -23.83 -26.86 -11.77
CA GLY A 500 -23.59 -27.09 -13.20
C GLY A 500 -24.81 -26.80 -14.08
N ILE A 501 -25.81 -26.08 -13.57
CA ILE A 501 -27.03 -25.72 -14.30
C ILE A 501 -27.52 -24.33 -13.90
N GLU A 502 -28.04 -23.59 -14.86
CA GLU A 502 -28.56 -22.22 -14.67
C GLU A 502 -29.84 -22.20 -13.83
N THR A 503 -30.05 -21.10 -13.09
CA THR A 503 -31.21 -20.95 -12.21
C THR A 503 -32.53 -21.07 -12.97
N ALA A 504 -32.63 -20.49 -14.16
CA ALA A 504 -33.84 -20.56 -14.98
C ALA A 504 -34.29 -22.01 -15.28
N LYS A 505 -33.34 -22.93 -15.47
CA LYS A 505 -33.64 -24.36 -15.70
C LYS A 505 -34.02 -25.07 -14.41
N VAL A 506 -33.38 -24.72 -13.29
CA VAL A 506 -33.76 -25.29 -11.98
C VAL A 506 -35.16 -24.85 -11.56
N VAL A 507 -35.58 -23.62 -11.89
CA VAL A 507 -36.96 -23.15 -11.70
C VAL A 507 -37.93 -24.06 -12.45
N GLN A 508 -37.69 -24.33 -13.73
CA GLN A 508 -38.54 -25.21 -14.53
C GLN A 508 -38.56 -26.65 -13.98
N LEU A 509 -37.39 -27.17 -13.58
CA LEU A 509 -37.28 -28.51 -13.00
C LEU A 509 -38.06 -28.65 -11.69
N LYS A 510 -38.08 -27.61 -10.85
CA LYS A 510 -38.76 -27.63 -9.54
C LYS A 510 -40.27 -27.83 -9.63
N GLU A 511 -40.87 -27.49 -10.76
CA GLU A 511 -42.30 -27.73 -11.07
C GLU A 511 -42.58 -29.16 -11.56
N THR A 512 -41.54 -29.99 -11.70
CA THR A 512 -41.67 -31.38 -12.19
C THR A 512 -41.37 -32.40 -11.09
N PRO A 513 -41.95 -33.61 -11.15
CA PRO A 513 -41.60 -34.71 -10.25
C PRO A 513 -40.13 -35.17 -10.34
N GLU A 514 -39.39 -34.70 -11.36
CA GLU A 514 -37.98 -35.04 -11.57
C GLU A 514 -37.03 -34.24 -10.66
N PHE A 515 -37.52 -33.17 -10.02
CA PHE A 515 -36.72 -32.33 -9.13
C PHE A 515 -36.11 -33.11 -7.96
N GLU A 516 -36.89 -33.98 -7.32
CA GLU A 516 -36.42 -34.79 -6.19
C GLU A 516 -35.28 -35.71 -6.62
N LYS A 517 -35.42 -36.40 -7.77
CA LYS A 517 -34.36 -37.24 -8.34
C LYS A 517 -33.11 -36.45 -8.70
N PHE A 518 -33.29 -35.24 -9.23
CA PHE A 518 -32.18 -34.33 -9.53
C PHE A 518 -31.45 -33.90 -8.24
N LEU A 519 -32.20 -33.58 -7.20
CA LEU A 519 -31.67 -33.16 -5.90
C LEU A 519 -30.91 -34.30 -5.22
N GLU A 520 -31.48 -35.52 -5.18
CA GLU A 520 -30.83 -36.72 -4.66
C GLU A 520 -29.52 -37.02 -5.39
N LYS A 521 -29.54 -36.93 -6.73
CA LYS A 521 -28.35 -37.11 -7.57
C LYS A 521 -27.28 -36.07 -7.22
N LYS A 522 -27.63 -34.79 -7.15
CA LYS A 522 -26.70 -33.71 -6.82
C LYS A 522 -26.18 -33.80 -5.39
N SER A 523 -27.02 -34.19 -4.43
CA SER A 523 -26.60 -34.47 -3.06
C SER A 523 -25.54 -35.56 -3.02
N SER A 524 -25.76 -36.67 -3.74
CA SER A 524 -24.81 -37.78 -3.83
C SER A 524 -23.50 -37.39 -4.51
N GLU A 525 -23.54 -36.51 -5.52
CA GLU A 525 -22.34 -35.97 -6.18
C GLU A 525 -21.52 -35.05 -5.25
N PHE A 526 -22.17 -34.38 -4.30
CA PHE A 526 -21.54 -33.42 -3.41
C PHE A 526 -21.06 -34.03 -2.11
N LEU A 527 -21.80 -34.96 -1.52
CA LEU A 527 -21.48 -35.53 -0.22
C LEU A 527 -20.08 -36.17 -0.23
N GLY A 528 -19.24 -35.75 0.72
CA GLY A 528 -17.85 -36.21 0.84
C GLY A 528 -16.88 -35.58 -0.16
N LYS A 529 -17.33 -34.70 -1.07
CA LYS A 529 -16.45 -34.04 -2.03
C LYS A 529 -15.58 -32.99 -1.34
N ASP A 530 -14.29 -33.08 -1.62
CA ASP A 530 -13.27 -32.11 -1.22
C ASP A 530 -13.42 -30.79 -1.97
N ILE A 531 -13.40 -29.68 -1.22
CA ILE A 531 -13.61 -28.33 -1.76
C ILE A 531 -12.73 -27.29 -1.05
N VAL A 532 -12.21 -26.35 -1.83
CA VAL A 532 -11.60 -25.12 -1.31
C VAL A 532 -12.58 -23.99 -1.51
N ILE A 533 -12.87 -23.25 -0.43
CA ILE A 533 -13.81 -22.15 -0.44
C ILE A 533 -13.10 -20.87 -0.08
N LYS A 534 -13.38 -19.82 -0.86
CA LYS A 534 -13.01 -18.44 -0.58
C LYS A 534 -14.29 -17.65 -0.37
N GLY A 535 -14.39 -16.98 0.78
CA GLY A 535 -15.61 -16.27 1.13
C GLY A 535 -15.40 -15.28 2.26
N ARG A 536 -16.50 -14.73 2.76
CA ARG A 536 -16.49 -13.88 3.94
C ARG A 536 -17.22 -14.54 5.08
N ALA A 537 -16.49 -14.76 6.17
CA ALA A 537 -17.06 -15.13 7.45
C ALA A 537 -17.86 -13.95 8.02
N LYS A 538 -19.07 -14.24 8.48
CA LYS A 538 -19.93 -13.32 9.22
C LYS A 538 -20.53 -14.07 10.40
N PHE A 539 -20.52 -13.45 11.57
CA PHE A 539 -21.27 -13.97 12.71
C PHE A 539 -22.77 -13.81 12.44
N SER A 540 -23.52 -14.88 12.59
CA SER A 540 -24.97 -14.90 12.46
C SER A 540 -25.57 -14.84 13.86
N ASP A 541 -26.24 -13.74 14.19
CA ASP A 541 -26.92 -13.59 15.48
C ASP A 541 -28.08 -14.59 15.64
N PHE A 542 -28.61 -15.10 14.52
CA PHE A 542 -29.70 -16.08 14.53
C PHE A 542 -29.22 -17.50 14.88
N SER A 543 -28.07 -17.91 14.34
CA SER A 543 -27.50 -19.25 14.59
C SER A 543 -26.42 -19.26 15.66
N GLU A 544 -26.09 -18.09 16.23
CA GLU A 544 -25.01 -17.85 17.20
C GLU A 544 -23.65 -18.44 16.75
N GLN A 545 -23.44 -18.53 15.44
CA GLN A 545 -22.27 -19.15 14.83
C GLN A 545 -21.77 -18.33 13.65
N PHE A 546 -20.50 -18.54 13.29
CA PHE A 546 -19.97 -17.99 12.04
C PHE A 546 -20.50 -18.76 10.85
N GLU A 547 -20.91 -18.04 9.80
CA GLU A 547 -21.29 -18.59 8.50
C GLU A 547 -20.45 -17.92 7.41
N ILE A 548 -20.27 -18.60 6.27
CA ILE A 548 -19.48 -18.10 5.15
C ILE A 548 -20.38 -17.80 3.97
N SER A 549 -20.38 -16.56 3.50
CA SER A 549 -20.88 -16.23 2.17
C SER A 549 -19.77 -16.46 1.15
N VAL A 550 -20.00 -17.37 0.21
CA VAL A 550 -18.98 -17.83 -0.74
C VAL A 550 -18.83 -16.85 -1.91
N TYR A 551 -17.59 -16.45 -2.18
CA TYR A 551 -17.21 -15.63 -3.33
C TYR A 551 -16.71 -16.49 -4.48
N ASP A 552 -15.88 -17.47 -4.16
CA ASP A 552 -15.38 -18.45 -5.12
C ASP A 552 -15.06 -19.78 -4.46
N PHE A 553 -15.01 -20.84 -5.27
CA PHE A 553 -14.63 -22.16 -4.83
C PHE A 553 -13.93 -22.91 -5.97
N LYS A 554 -13.15 -23.91 -5.58
CA LYS A 554 -12.56 -24.87 -6.51
C LYS A 554 -12.54 -26.26 -5.90
N ASP A 555 -12.52 -27.26 -6.77
CA ASP A 555 -12.22 -28.62 -6.38
C ASP A 555 -10.74 -28.73 -5.98
N ILE A 556 -10.43 -29.70 -5.13
CA ILE A 556 -9.05 -29.99 -4.75
C ILE A 556 -8.40 -30.82 -5.85
N ASN A 557 -7.37 -30.26 -6.50
CA ASN A 557 -6.48 -31.03 -7.34
C ASN A 557 -5.42 -31.69 -6.45
N ILE A 558 -5.45 -33.02 -6.38
CA ILE A 558 -4.55 -33.82 -5.52
C ILE A 558 -3.08 -33.60 -5.91
N ASN A 559 -2.78 -33.44 -7.21
CA ASN A 559 -1.40 -33.27 -7.68
C ASN A 559 -0.81 -31.93 -7.23
N ASP A 560 -1.57 -30.84 -7.38
CA ASP A 560 -1.14 -29.49 -6.96
C ASP A 560 -0.95 -29.43 -5.44
N GLU A 561 -1.76 -30.17 -4.68
CA GLU A 561 -1.65 -30.22 -3.22
C GLU A 561 -0.47 -31.08 -2.77
N LEU A 562 -0.17 -32.19 -3.45
CA LEU A 562 1.00 -33.02 -3.18
C LEU A 562 2.29 -32.23 -3.37
N GLU A 563 2.45 -31.50 -4.49
CA GLU A 563 3.61 -30.62 -4.72
C GLU A 563 3.75 -29.58 -3.60
N ARG A 564 2.64 -28.98 -3.17
CA ARG A 564 2.65 -27.97 -2.12
C ARG A 564 3.03 -28.54 -0.74
N VAL A 565 2.58 -29.74 -0.42
CA VAL A 565 2.94 -30.42 0.83
C VAL A 565 4.40 -30.86 0.80
N MET A 566 4.89 -31.40 -0.31
CA MET A 566 6.30 -31.76 -0.47
C MET A 566 7.22 -30.53 -0.28
N ASN A 567 6.88 -29.40 -0.89
CA ASN A 567 7.61 -28.13 -0.73
C ASN A 567 7.62 -27.58 0.70
N LYS A 568 6.70 -28.02 1.58
CA LYS A 568 6.67 -27.64 3.00
C LYS A 568 7.45 -28.58 3.91
N ILE A 569 7.76 -29.79 3.43
CA ILE A 569 8.53 -30.80 4.16
C ILE A 569 10.03 -30.67 3.84
N GLU A 570 10.39 -30.08 2.70
CA GLU A 570 11.79 -29.81 2.29
C GLU A 570 12.42 -28.54 2.91
N ILE A 571 11.73 -27.88 3.85
CA ILE A 571 12.26 -26.77 4.68
C ILE A 571 12.30 -27.24 6.12
#